data_AF-A0A1Q7FHB1-F1
#
_entry.id   AF-A0A1Q7FHB1-F1
#
_cell.length_a   1.000
_cell.length_b   1.000
_cell.length_c   1.000
_cell.angle_alpha   90.00
_cell.angle_beta   90.00
_cell.angle_gamma   90.00
#
_symmetry.space_group_name_H-M   'P 1'
#
loop_
_entity.id
_entity.type
_entity.pdbx_description
1 polymer ?
#
loop_
_entity_poly.entity_id
_entity_poly.type
_entity_poly.pdbx_seq_one_letter_code
_entity_poly.pdbx_strand_id
1 'polypeptide(L)'
;MVRVRAEAKDDHWLTEVTVEHAGQHSQHAVTVRRADLERWAGGIERRDVEDLVERSFDFLLEREPPSSILATFELSVIQRYFPDYDRMFRRR
;
A
#
# COMPACT_ATOMS: atom_id res chain seq x y z
N MET A 1 2.07 9.39 10.66
CA MET A 1 2.46 9.92 9.35
C MET A 1 2.93 8.77 8.50
N VAL A 2 2.39 8.66 7.29
CA VAL A 2 2.86 7.72 6.27
C VAL A 2 3.49 8.56 5.17
N ARG A 3 4.65 8.13 4.66
CA ARG A 3 5.28 8.73 3.49
C ARG A 3 5.53 7.64 2.47
N VAL A 4 5.15 7.89 1.23
CA VAL A 4 5.30 6.94 0.13
C VAL A 4 6.15 7.56 -0.95
N ARG A 5 7.09 6.78 -1.49
CA ARG A 5 7.83 7.10 -2.70
C ARG A 5 7.67 5.95 -3.67
N ALA A 6 7.13 6.22 -4.85
CA ALA A 6 6.98 5.22 -5.90
C ALA A 6 7.98 5.42 -7.03
N GLU A 7 8.57 4.31 -7.49
CA GLU A 7 9.43 4.24 -8.66
C GLU A 7 8.81 3.27 -9.67
N ALA A 8 8.68 3.72 -10.92
CA ALA A 8 8.22 2.86 -12.00
C ALA A 8 9.32 1.85 -12.37
N LYS A 9 8.94 0.59 -12.49
CA LYS A 9 9.70 -0.46 -13.16
C LYS A 9 8.96 -0.85 -14.45
N ASP A 10 9.54 -1.74 -15.24
CA ASP A 10 9.04 -2.08 -16.58
C ASP A 10 7.54 -2.45 -16.58
N ASP A 11 7.08 -3.28 -15.64
CA ASP A 11 5.71 -3.80 -15.58
C ASP A 11 4.99 -3.58 -14.22
N HIS A 12 5.64 -2.92 -13.26
CA HIS A 12 5.13 -2.70 -11.91
C HIS A 12 5.71 -1.45 -11.28
N TRP A 13 5.21 -1.09 -10.11
CA TRP A 13 5.81 -0.06 -9.26
C TRP A 13 6.46 -0.70 -8.04
N LEU A 14 7.63 -0.20 -7.67
CA LEU A 14 8.20 -0.42 -6.35
C LEU A 14 7.97 0.82 -5.51
N THR A 15 7.41 0.64 -4.32
CA THR A 15 7.16 1.74 -3.40
C THR A 15 7.92 1.53 -2.10
N GLU A 16 8.62 2.56 -1.66
CA GLU A 16 9.18 2.65 -0.33
C GLU A 16 8.20 3.41 0.56
N VAL A 17 7.86 2.82 1.71
CA VAL A 17 6.93 3.40 2.68
C VAL A 17 7.65 3.58 4.00
N THR A 18 7.63 4.80 4.51
CA THR A 18 8.08 5.13 5.86
C THR A 18 6.89 5.44 6.73
N VAL A 19 6.77 4.74 7.86
CA VAL A 19 5.68 4.92 8.82
C VAL A 19 6.24 5.47 10.12
N GLU A 20 5.66 6.56 10.59
CA GLU A 20 5.81 7.06 11.95
C GLU A 20 4.43 7.05 12.62
N HIS A 21 4.17 6.11 13.52
CA HIS A 21 2.87 5.94 14.15
C HIS A 21 3.01 5.46 15.60
N ALA A 22 2.29 6.12 16.52
CA ALA A 22 2.29 5.79 17.95
C ALA A 22 3.71 5.67 18.58
N GLY A 23 4.66 6.50 18.15
CA GLY A 23 6.05 6.48 18.63
C GLY A 23 6.92 5.36 18.04
N GLN A 24 6.37 4.55 17.12
CA GLN A 24 7.10 3.55 16.36
C GLN A 24 7.47 4.07 14.97
N HIS A 25 8.60 3.58 14.47
CA HIS A 25 9.10 3.87 13.13
C HIS A 25 9.43 2.58 12.39
N SER A 26 8.92 2.43 11.17
CA SER A 26 9.16 1.27 10.31
C SER A 26 9.27 1.66 8.84
N GLN A 27 9.90 0.77 8.06
CA GLN A 27 10.05 0.92 6.62
C GLN A 27 9.57 -0.35 5.90
N HIS A 28 8.95 -0.15 4.74
CA HIS A 28 8.37 -1.23 3.96
C HIS A 28 8.62 -1.02 2.47
N ALA A 29 8.79 -2.13 1.74
CA ALA A 29 8.87 -2.14 0.29
C ALA A 29 7.64 -2.87 -0.27
N VAL A 30 6.81 -2.18 -1.05
CA VAL A 30 5.60 -2.76 -1.63
C VAL A 30 5.71 -2.81 -3.14
N THR A 31 5.44 -3.98 -3.70
CA THR A 31 5.28 -4.15 -5.14
C THR A 31 3.82 -3.91 -5.50
N VAL A 32 3.56 -2.96 -6.39
CA VAL A 32 2.22 -2.65 -6.88
C VAL A 32 2.13 -3.05 -8.34
N ARG A 33 1.31 -4.05 -8.63
CA ARG A 33 1.10 -4.53 -10.01
C ARG A 33 0.09 -3.65 -10.71
N ARG A 34 0.14 -3.63 -12.05
CA ARG A 34 -0.89 -2.96 -12.86
C ARG A 34 -2.31 -3.44 -12.54
N ALA A 35 -2.49 -4.73 -12.30
CA ALA A 35 -3.80 -5.30 -11.93
C ALA A 35 -4.32 -4.75 -10.58
N ASP A 36 -3.43 -4.42 -9.64
CA ASP A 36 -3.81 -3.81 -8.36
C ASP A 36 -4.31 -2.37 -8.58
N LEU A 37 -3.64 -1.61 -9.46
CA LEU A 37 -4.05 -0.25 -9.83
C LEU A 37 -5.41 -0.24 -10.53
N GLU A 38 -5.61 -1.13 -11.49
CA GLU A 38 -6.88 -1.27 -12.21
C GLU A 38 -8.04 -1.61 -11.26
N ARG A 39 -7.74 -2.36 -10.20
CA ARG A 39 -8.74 -2.80 -9.21
C ARG A 39 -9.04 -1.74 -8.14
N TRP A 40 -8.01 -1.04 -7.65
CA TRP A 40 -8.09 -0.23 -6.42
C TRP A 40 -7.66 1.23 -6.56
N ALA A 41 -6.91 1.62 -7.59
CA ALA A 41 -6.41 3.00 -7.77
C ALA A 41 -7.32 3.85 -8.66
N GLY A 42 -7.24 5.19 -8.49
CA GLY A 42 -7.95 6.17 -9.33
C GLY A 42 -7.42 6.28 -10.78
N GLY A 43 -6.19 5.82 -11.00
CA GLY A 43 -5.45 5.87 -12.26
C GLY A 43 -4.19 5.02 -12.18
N ILE A 44 -3.27 5.22 -13.12
CA ILE A 44 -2.02 4.44 -13.23
C ILE A 44 -0.76 5.31 -13.14
N GLU A 45 -0.91 6.61 -12.84
CA GLU A 45 0.23 7.50 -12.69
C GLU A 45 0.86 7.35 -11.30
N ARG A 46 2.10 7.83 -11.14
CA ARG A 46 2.84 7.75 -9.87
C ARG A 46 2.00 8.22 -8.67
N ARG A 47 1.26 9.33 -8.84
CA ARG A 47 0.42 9.90 -7.77
C ARG A 47 -0.71 8.95 -7.35
N ASP A 48 -1.27 8.18 -8.29
CA ASP A 48 -2.35 7.24 -8.02
C ASP A 48 -1.81 6.00 -7.27
N VAL A 49 -0.57 5.62 -7.56
CA VAL A 49 0.16 4.55 -6.87
C VAL A 49 0.48 4.98 -5.44
N GLU A 50 1.07 6.17 -5.26
CA GLU A 50 1.43 6.71 -3.95
C GLU A 50 0.18 6.88 -3.06
N ASP A 51 -0.90 7.44 -3.61
CA ASP A 51 -2.18 7.58 -2.91
C ASP A 51 -2.82 6.23 -2.53
N LEU A 52 -2.81 5.25 -3.44
CA LEU A 52 -3.33 3.91 -3.14
C LEU A 52 -2.54 3.28 -1.98
N VAL A 53 -1.21 3.31 -2.04
CA VAL A 53 -0.36 2.71 -1.00
C VAL A 53 -0.49 3.47 0.32
N GLU A 54 -0.56 4.80 0.32
CA GLU A 54 -0.76 5.58 1.54
C GLU A 54 -2.06 5.19 2.25
N ARG A 55 -3.19 5.21 1.51
CA ARG A 55 -4.49 4.78 2.05
C ARG A 55 -4.48 3.32 2.52
N SER A 56 -3.72 2.45 1.85
CA SER A 56 -3.56 1.05 2.26
C SER A 56 -2.84 0.93 3.59
N PHE A 57 -1.81 1.73 3.84
CA PHE A 57 -1.10 1.74 5.12
C PHE A 57 -1.95 2.35 6.23
N ASP A 58 -2.74 3.39 5.96
CA ASP A 58 -3.71 3.90 6.93
C ASP A 58 -4.70 2.81 7.35
N PHE A 59 -5.23 2.05 6.38
CA PHE A 59 -6.09 0.88 6.65
C PHE A 59 -5.39 -0.19 7.51
N LEU A 60 -4.12 -0.48 7.25
CA LEU A 60 -3.36 -1.47 8.04
C LEU A 60 -3.11 -0.98 9.47
N LEU A 61 -2.77 0.30 9.64
CA LEU A 61 -2.46 0.90 10.94
C LEU A 61 -3.67 1.01 11.88
N GLU A 62 -4.89 1.02 11.33
CA GLU A 62 -6.11 0.86 12.14
C GLU A 62 -6.25 -0.54 12.77
N ARG A 63 -5.52 -1.53 12.26
CA ARG A 63 -5.70 -2.96 12.58
C ARG A 63 -4.49 -3.59 13.28
N GLU A 64 -3.30 -3.16 12.91
CA GLU A 64 -2.04 -3.74 13.40
C GLU A 64 -1.00 -2.64 13.66
N PRO A 65 -0.08 -2.85 14.64
CA PRO A 65 1.01 -1.92 14.86
C PRO A 65 2.02 -1.94 13.69
N PRO A 66 2.75 -0.84 13.44
CA PRO A 66 3.74 -0.75 12.35
C PRO A 66 4.73 -1.93 12.30
N SER A 67 5.16 -2.42 13.46
CA SER A 67 6.13 -3.53 13.58
C SER A 67 5.57 -4.90 13.17
N SER A 68 4.26 -5.05 13.05
CA SER A 68 3.61 -6.30 12.58
C SER A 68 3.35 -6.30 11.07
N ILE A 69 3.42 -5.15 10.41
CA ILE A 69 3.27 -5.06 8.96
C ILE A 69 4.52 -5.66 8.29
N LEU A 70 4.31 -6.54 7.31
CA LEU A 70 5.40 -7.16 6.55
C LEU A 70 6.35 -6.10 5.97
N ALA A 71 7.65 -6.31 6.10
CA ALA A 71 8.66 -5.40 5.56
C ALA A 71 8.69 -5.38 4.03
N THR A 72 8.32 -6.48 3.37
CA THR A 72 8.26 -6.55 1.90
C THR A 72 7.13 -7.45 1.46
N PHE A 73 6.28 -6.97 0.56
CA PHE A 73 5.13 -7.72 0.05
C PHE A 73 4.57 -7.13 -1.26
N GLU A 74 3.73 -7.89 -1.96
CA GLU A 74 2.90 -7.34 -3.04
C GLU A 74 1.60 -6.76 -2.45
N LEU A 75 1.12 -5.64 -2.95
CA LEU A 75 -0.09 -4.98 -2.42
C LEU A 75 -1.29 -5.93 -2.35
N SER A 76 -1.40 -6.84 -3.33
CA SER A 76 -2.44 -7.87 -3.39
C SER A 76 -2.49 -8.82 -2.19
N VAL A 77 -1.42 -8.90 -1.40
CA VAL A 77 -1.34 -9.72 -0.18
C VAL A 77 -2.26 -9.19 0.92
N ILE A 78 -2.51 -7.86 0.99
CA ILE A 78 -3.35 -7.24 2.02
C ILE A 78 -4.74 -7.91 2.06
N GLN A 79 -5.38 -8.11 0.90
CA GLN A 79 -6.72 -8.69 0.82
C GLN A 79 -6.80 -10.13 1.34
N ARG A 80 -5.66 -10.87 1.38
CA ARG A 80 -5.62 -12.25 1.87
C ARG A 80 -5.73 -12.30 3.40
N TYR A 81 -5.18 -11.30 4.08
CA TYR A 81 -5.27 -11.14 5.53
C TYR A 81 -6.51 -10.35 5.94
N PHE A 82 -6.91 -9.36 5.12
CA PHE A 82 -8.02 -8.47 5.39
C PHE A 82 -9.00 -8.45 4.20
N PRO A 83 -9.97 -9.37 4.15
CA PRO A 83 -10.93 -9.45 3.05
C PRO A 83 -11.74 -8.16 2.82
N ASP A 84 -11.94 -7.34 3.86
CA ASP A 84 -12.63 -6.05 3.77
C ASP A 84 -11.86 -5.00 2.95
N TYR A 85 -10.56 -5.18 2.76
CA TYR A 85 -9.74 -4.30 1.93
C TYR A 85 -10.31 -4.18 0.52
N ASP A 86 -10.69 -5.29 -0.11
CA ASP A 86 -11.28 -5.24 -1.45
C ASP A 86 -12.60 -4.47 -1.44
N ARG A 87 -13.45 -4.63 -0.41
CA ARG A 87 -14.74 -3.94 -0.34
C ARG A 87 -14.59 -2.43 -0.19
N MET A 88 -13.56 -1.98 0.55
CA MET A 88 -13.29 -0.57 0.79
C MET A 88 -12.61 0.12 -0.39
N PHE A 89 -11.70 -0.58 -1.07
CA PHE A 89 -10.85 0.01 -2.10
C PHE A 89 -11.33 -0.25 -3.53
N ARG A 90 -12.21 -1.22 -3.75
CA ARG A 90 -12.71 -1.52 -5.09
C ARG A 90 -13.47 -0.33 -5.65
N ARG A 91 -13.08 0.07 -6.86
CA ARG A 91 -13.81 1.10 -7.60
C ARG A 91 -15.23 0.62 -7.95
N ARG A 92 -16.18 1.53 -7.87
CA ARG A 92 -17.51 1.37 -8.46
C ARG A 92 -17.48 1.67 -9.95
#